data_AF-A0A945GBX7-F1
#
_entry.id   AF-A0A945GBX7-F1
#
_cell.length_a   1.000
_cell.length_b   1.000
_cell.length_c   1.000
_cell.angle_alpha   90.00
_cell.angle_beta   90.00
_cell.angle_gamma   90.00
#
_symmetry.space_group_name_H-M   'P 1'
#
loop_
_entity.id
_entity.type
_entity.pdbx_description
1 polymer ?
#
loop_
_entity_poly.entity_id
_entity_poly.type
_entity_poly.pdbx_seq_one_letter_code
_entity_poly.pdbx_strand_id
1 'polypeptide(L)'
;MKIAKVQFYPWDNRTCDFSSGDYDLKIGDKVIAKTELGFEIGTVKDLENPKEITGEEEEIKTISRLATKEDFKNSKQEEKEKKEAKKYCKEKAKELNLTMKIVDTFFSFDRRHIIFTFIADSRVDFRELVRVLTTNFQKSIRMQQIGIRDEAKVIGGVGVCGRELCCRKVLKVLTNIRSDLVKLQQLENKTSDRLSGACGRLMCCLAYEKNTYKECSKGIPQLGEQIKYDNKKGVVIARHILKRAVRVKDQEGLITEVEIDKLRK
;
A
#
# COMPACT_ATOMS: atom_id res chain seq x y z
N MET A 1 7.86 -25.42 15.06
CA MET A 1 8.58 -24.37 14.31
C MET A 1 7.67 -23.16 14.22
N LYS A 2 8.12 -21.98 14.70
CA LYS A 2 7.36 -20.74 14.55
C LYS A 2 7.76 -20.12 13.19
N ILE A 3 6.81 -19.49 12.50
CA ILE A 3 7.08 -18.82 11.23
C ILE A 3 7.03 -17.32 11.48
N ALA A 4 8.10 -16.63 11.09
CA ALA A 4 8.23 -15.20 11.25
C ALA A 4 8.01 -14.50 9.91
N LYS A 5 7.08 -13.54 9.89
CA LYS A 5 6.87 -12.62 8.77
C LYS A 5 7.88 -11.49 8.88
N VAL A 6 8.89 -11.51 8.02
CA VAL A 6 10.01 -10.56 8.06
C VAL A 6 9.87 -9.54 6.94
N GLN A 7 9.98 -8.25 7.30
CA GLN A 7 10.03 -7.14 6.35
C GLN A 7 11.46 -6.60 6.26
N PHE A 8 12.08 -6.66 5.08
CA PHE A 8 13.44 -6.14 4.85
C PHE A 8 13.46 -4.66 4.51
N TYR A 9 12.48 -4.23 3.72
CA TYR A 9 12.47 -2.91 3.12
C TYR A 9 11.25 -2.11 3.57
N PRO A 10 11.43 -0.89 4.12
CA PRO A 10 10.32 -0.08 4.62
C PRO A 10 9.26 0.27 3.57
N TRP A 11 9.65 0.36 2.30
CA TRP A 11 8.75 0.68 1.18
C TRP A 11 8.03 -0.55 0.62
N ASP A 12 8.54 -1.75 0.88
CA ASP A 12 7.91 -2.98 0.41
C ASP A 12 6.99 -3.52 1.52
N ASN A 13 5.70 -3.66 1.21
CA ASN A 13 4.74 -4.25 2.15
C ASN A 13 4.77 -5.79 2.12
N ARG A 14 5.56 -6.39 1.23
CA ARG A 14 5.78 -7.83 1.21
C ARG A 14 6.57 -8.22 2.45
N THR A 15 5.90 -8.97 3.32
CA THR A 15 6.57 -9.79 4.33
C THR A 15 6.90 -11.12 3.68
N CYS A 16 8.13 -11.56 3.85
CA CYS A 16 8.54 -12.89 3.46
C CYS A 16 8.46 -13.80 4.67
N ASP A 17 7.99 -15.03 4.46
CA ASP A 17 7.85 -16.03 5.51
C ASP A 17 9.21 -16.70 5.73
N PHE A 18 9.70 -16.67 6.97
CA PHE A 18 10.93 -17.35 7.37
C PHE A 18 10.70 -18.26 8.56
N SER A 19 11.40 -19.39 8.60
CA SER A 19 11.43 -20.25 9.78
C SER A 19 12.26 -19.59 10.88
N SER A 20 11.73 -19.56 12.10
CA SER A 20 12.44 -19.04 13.29
C SER A 20 13.68 -19.86 13.65
N GLY A 21 13.77 -21.10 13.17
CA GLY A 21 14.76 -22.06 13.65
C GLY A 21 14.64 -22.23 15.18
N ASP A 22 15.80 -22.20 15.86
CA ASP A 22 15.93 -22.31 17.32
C ASP A 22 15.85 -20.96 18.06
N TYR A 23 15.64 -19.86 17.35
CA TYR A 23 15.61 -18.52 17.94
C TYR A 23 14.21 -18.17 18.46
N ASP A 24 14.11 -17.74 19.73
CA ASP A 24 12.87 -17.20 20.27
C ASP A 24 12.72 -15.71 19.87
N LEU A 25 12.01 -15.50 18.76
CA LEU A 25 11.81 -14.19 18.15
C LEU A 25 10.61 -13.47 18.76
N LYS A 26 10.70 -12.14 18.87
CA LYS A 26 9.59 -11.25 19.22
C LYS A 26 9.26 -10.30 18.07
N ILE A 27 8.00 -9.84 18.03
CA ILE A 27 7.58 -8.80 17.09
C ILE A 27 8.42 -7.54 17.33
N GLY A 28 9.03 -7.02 16.26
CA GLY A 28 9.94 -5.88 16.31
C GLY A 28 11.43 -6.25 16.37
N ASP A 29 11.77 -7.53 16.58
CA ASP A 29 13.17 -7.96 16.54
C ASP A 29 13.76 -7.78 15.14
N LYS A 30 15.03 -7.38 15.10
CA LYS A 30 15.79 -7.29 13.86
C LYS A 30 16.56 -8.58 13.66
N VAL A 31 16.38 -9.19 12.51
CA VAL A 31 16.93 -10.49 12.15
C VAL A 31 17.72 -10.38 10.87
N ILE A 32 18.77 -11.18 10.74
CA ILE A 32 19.50 -11.34 9.48
C ILE A 32 19.00 -12.63 8.85
N ALA A 33 18.50 -12.51 7.62
CA ALA A 33 18.03 -13.65 6.86
C ALA A 33 18.63 -13.63 5.46
N LYS A 34 18.79 -14.83 4.89
CA LYS A 34 19.31 -15.00 3.53
C LYS A 34 18.13 -14.92 2.56
N THR A 35 18.02 -13.82 1.84
CA THR A 35 17.09 -13.67 0.71
C THR A 35 17.75 -14.19 -0.57
N GLU A 36 17.04 -14.15 -1.69
CA GLU A 36 17.64 -14.42 -3.02
C GLU A 36 18.76 -13.44 -3.39
N LEU A 37 18.80 -12.28 -2.72
CA LEU A 37 19.73 -11.19 -2.97
C LEU A 37 20.93 -11.19 -2.02
N GLY A 38 21.06 -12.22 -1.18
CA GLY A 38 22.12 -12.31 -0.17
C GLY A 38 21.59 -12.14 1.25
N PHE A 39 22.46 -11.68 2.15
CA PHE A 39 22.06 -11.43 3.53
C PHE A 39 21.45 -10.04 3.67
N GLU A 40 20.28 -9.97 4.31
CA GLU A 40 19.56 -8.72 4.56
C GLU A 40 19.11 -8.65 6.02
N ILE A 41 19.09 -7.43 6.57
CA ILE A 41 18.48 -7.18 7.89
C ILE A 41 17.01 -6.89 7.67
N GLY A 42 16.16 -7.70 8.27
CA GLY A 42 14.71 -7.50 8.29
C GLY A 42 14.19 -7.28 9.70
N THR A 43 12.97 -6.75 9.79
CA THR A 43 12.23 -6.58 11.05
C THR A 43 11.08 -7.57 11.09
N VAL A 44 10.96 -8.32 12.19
CA VAL A 44 9.84 -9.24 12.40
C VAL A 44 8.56 -8.42 12.61
N LYS A 45 7.58 -8.62 11.73
CA LYS A 45 6.27 -7.94 11.77
C LYS A 45 5.18 -8.80 12.39
N ASP A 46 5.25 -10.11 12.19
CA ASP A 46 4.28 -11.06 12.71
C ASP A 46 4.93 -12.41 13.01
N LEU A 47 4.31 -13.18 13.89
CA LEU A 47 4.73 -14.52 14.27
C LEU A 47 3.51 -15.43 14.19
N GLU A 48 3.48 -16.30 13.19
CA GLU A 48 2.38 -17.24 12.96
C GLU A 48 2.78 -18.66 13.38
N ASN A 49 1.78 -19.41 13.86
CA ASN A 49 1.92 -20.84 14.04
C ASN A 49 1.77 -21.53 12.68
N PRO A 50 2.49 -22.64 12.45
CA PRO A 50 2.59 -23.29 11.13
C PRO A 50 1.28 -23.85 10.56
N LYS A 51 0.13 -23.69 11.25
CA LYS A 51 -1.17 -24.24 10.84
C LYS A 51 -2.02 -23.30 9.97
N GLU A 52 -1.59 -22.05 9.72
CA GLU A 52 -2.40 -21.06 8.98
C GLU A 52 -1.87 -20.71 7.58
N ILE A 53 -0.92 -21.48 7.02
CA ILE A 53 -0.43 -21.21 5.66
C ILE A 53 -1.32 -21.91 4.64
N THR A 54 -2.23 -21.14 4.03
CA THR A 54 -2.83 -21.46 2.74
C THR A 54 -2.06 -20.69 1.65
N GLY A 55 -1.06 -21.31 1.05
CA GLY A 55 -0.26 -20.72 -0.03
C GLY A 55 0.91 -21.62 -0.41
N GLU A 56 1.23 -21.66 -1.70
CA GLU A 56 2.16 -22.56 -2.40
C GLU A 56 3.47 -22.84 -1.65
N GLU A 57 3.98 -24.08 -1.78
CA GLU A 57 5.20 -24.62 -1.20
C GLU A 57 6.48 -23.91 -1.72
N GLU A 58 6.63 -22.61 -1.45
CA GLU A 58 7.96 -21.98 -1.50
C GLU A 58 8.77 -22.50 -0.32
N GLU A 59 9.98 -23.03 -0.58
CA GLU A 59 10.91 -23.45 0.47
C GLU A 59 11.11 -22.33 1.49
N ILE A 60 10.48 -22.47 2.67
CA ILE A 60 10.55 -21.49 3.73
C ILE A 60 11.99 -21.40 4.23
N LYS A 61 12.68 -20.33 3.85
CA LYS A 61 14.09 -20.09 4.25
C LYS A 61 14.17 -19.85 5.75
N THR A 62 15.30 -20.23 6.37
CA THR A 62 15.50 -20.06 7.82
C THR A 62 16.22 -18.74 8.14
N ILE A 63 15.83 -18.12 9.26
CA ILE A 63 16.56 -16.97 9.81
C ILE A 63 17.99 -17.39 10.20
N SER A 64 18.98 -16.61 9.79
CA SER A 64 20.38 -16.94 10.06
C SER A 64 20.75 -16.64 11.51
N ARG A 65 20.49 -15.41 11.98
CA ARG A 65 20.73 -14.98 13.36
C ARG A 65 20.00 -13.69 13.73
N LEU A 66 19.92 -13.40 15.02
CA LEU A 66 19.50 -12.09 15.55
C LEU A 66 20.56 -11.02 15.22
N ALA A 67 20.10 -9.81 14.89
CA ALA A 67 20.97 -8.66 14.69
C ALA A 67 21.52 -8.18 16.06
N THR A 68 22.83 -8.02 16.14
CA THR A 68 23.54 -7.54 17.33
C THR A 68 23.69 -6.02 17.31
N LYS A 69 24.01 -5.41 18.46
CA LYS A 69 24.30 -3.96 18.54
C LYS A 69 25.47 -3.55 17.63
N GLU A 70 26.40 -4.46 17.34
CA GLU A 70 27.54 -4.20 16.47
C GLU A 70 27.16 -4.13 15.00
N ASP A 71 26.13 -4.85 14.58
CA ASP A 71 25.58 -4.75 13.22
C ASP A 71 25.01 -3.35 12.93
N PHE A 72 24.68 -2.58 13.96
CA PHE A 72 24.22 -1.19 13.85
C PHE A 72 25.35 -0.15 14.01
N LYS A 73 26.59 -0.55 14.37
CA LYS A 73 27.66 0.37 14.79
C LYS A 73 28.19 1.31 13.70
N ASN A 74 27.74 1.22 12.46
CA ASN A 74 28.17 2.11 11.37
C ASN A 74 27.04 2.91 10.68
N SER A 75 25.91 3.12 11.36
CA SER A 75 24.76 3.83 10.79
C SER A 75 25.09 5.21 10.22
N LYS A 76 25.99 5.99 10.84
CA LYS A 76 26.37 7.31 10.33
C LYS A 76 27.17 7.24 9.03
N GLN A 77 28.09 6.28 8.91
CA GLN A 77 28.88 6.10 7.70
C GLN A 77 28.00 5.58 6.56
N GLU A 78 27.12 4.63 6.87
CA GLU A 78 26.14 4.11 5.91
C GLU A 78 25.20 5.21 5.40
N GLU A 79 24.76 6.13 6.27
CA GLU A 79 23.91 7.25 5.86
C GLU A 79 24.63 8.24 4.94
N LYS A 80 25.93 8.47 5.16
CA LYS A 80 26.76 9.27 4.24
C LYS A 80 26.87 8.60 2.87
N GLU A 81 27.23 7.31 2.84
CA GLU A 81 27.33 6.53 1.60
C GLU A 81 25.99 6.49 0.84
N LYS A 82 24.87 6.36 1.54
CA LYS A 82 23.52 6.48 0.95
C LYS A 82 23.28 7.83 0.31
N LYS A 83 23.61 8.92 0.99
CA LYS A 83 23.43 10.28 0.46
C LYS A 83 24.28 10.53 -0.78
N GLU A 84 25.53 10.09 -0.77
CA GLU A 84 26.45 10.19 -1.90
C GLU A 84 25.97 9.36 -3.09
N ALA A 85 25.61 8.09 -2.88
CA ALA A 85 25.12 7.22 -3.93
C ALA A 85 23.83 7.75 -4.57
N LYS A 86 22.90 8.24 -3.74
CA LYS A 86 21.66 8.86 -4.19
C LYS A 86 21.90 10.12 -5.01
N LYS A 87 22.84 10.96 -4.59
CA LYS A 87 23.22 12.19 -5.32
C LYS A 87 23.81 11.85 -6.69
N TYR A 88 24.77 10.94 -6.73
CA TYR A 88 25.39 10.50 -7.98
C TYR A 88 24.38 9.89 -8.96
N CYS A 89 23.48 9.02 -8.46
CA CYS A 89 22.42 8.45 -9.29
C CYS A 89 21.47 9.51 -9.86
N LYS A 90 21.12 10.54 -9.08
CA LYS A 90 20.29 11.66 -9.56
C LYS A 90 20.99 12.48 -10.63
N GLU A 91 22.29 12.73 -10.50
CA GLU A 91 23.08 13.46 -11.49
C GLU A 91 23.14 12.69 -12.82
N LYS A 92 23.49 11.39 -12.76
CA LYS A 92 23.54 10.55 -13.97
C LYS A 92 22.19 10.32 -14.62
N ALA A 93 21.11 10.19 -13.84
CA ALA A 93 19.76 10.09 -14.40
C ALA A 93 19.37 11.36 -15.17
N LYS A 94 19.79 12.54 -14.70
CA LYS A 94 19.58 13.82 -15.40
C LYS A 94 20.43 13.93 -16.66
N GLU A 95 21.71 13.57 -16.60
CA GLU A 95 22.60 13.57 -17.78
C GLU A 95 22.06 12.67 -18.91
N LEU A 96 21.48 11.53 -18.56
CA LEU A 96 20.86 10.58 -19.50
C LEU A 96 19.42 10.95 -19.89
N ASN A 97 18.90 12.11 -19.46
CA ASN A 97 17.54 12.58 -19.73
C ASN A 97 16.43 11.56 -19.36
N LEU A 98 16.62 10.81 -18.27
CA LEU A 98 15.66 9.82 -17.82
C LEU A 98 14.54 10.49 -17.00
N THR A 99 13.29 10.28 -17.42
CA THR A 99 12.08 10.80 -16.77
C THR A 99 11.72 10.02 -15.49
N MET A 100 12.58 10.13 -14.47
CA MET A 100 12.41 9.46 -13.19
C MET A 100 12.82 10.33 -12.00
N LYS A 101 12.22 10.05 -10.84
CA LYS A 101 12.56 10.66 -9.55
C LYS A 101 13.15 9.59 -8.63
N ILE A 102 14.44 9.71 -8.31
CA ILE A 102 15.10 8.83 -7.34
C ILE A 102 14.61 9.17 -5.92
N VAL A 103 13.94 8.22 -5.28
CA VAL A 103 13.31 8.37 -3.96
C VAL A 103 14.29 8.05 -2.86
N ASP A 104 14.93 6.88 -2.89
CA ASP A 104 15.90 6.47 -1.86
C ASP A 104 16.86 5.36 -2.30
N THR A 105 17.93 5.15 -1.53
CA THR A 105 18.99 4.16 -1.82
C THR A 105 19.26 3.27 -0.61
N PHE A 106 19.39 1.97 -0.86
CA PHE A 106 19.63 0.95 0.16
C PHE A 106 20.82 0.10 -0.21
N PHE A 107 21.61 -0.26 0.79
CA PHE A 107 22.70 -1.21 0.65
C PHE A 107 22.27 -2.52 1.27
N SER A 108 22.59 -3.64 0.60
CA SER A 108 22.47 -4.96 1.22
C SER A 108 23.40 -5.05 2.44
N PHE A 109 23.07 -5.92 3.39
CA PHE A 109 23.88 -6.07 4.60
C PHE A 109 25.29 -6.56 4.29
N ASP A 110 25.43 -7.46 3.31
CA ASP A 110 26.72 -7.94 2.78
C ASP A 110 27.45 -6.93 1.88
N ARG A 111 26.87 -5.74 1.65
CA ARG A 111 27.38 -4.64 0.81
C ARG A 111 27.65 -5.01 -0.66
N ARG A 112 27.14 -6.14 -1.14
CA ARG A 112 27.30 -6.60 -2.53
C ARG A 112 26.33 -5.94 -3.50
N HIS A 113 25.14 -5.60 -3.03
CA HIS A 113 24.07 -5.05 -3.84
C HIS A 113 23.66 -3.65 -3.36
N ILE A 114 23.37 -2.76 -4.31
CA ILE A 114 22.77 -1.45 -4.07
C ILE A 114 21.41 -1.41 -4.75
N ILE A 115 20.38 -1.06 -3.99
CA ILE A 115 19.01 -0.91 -4.48
C ILE A 115 18.68 0.58 -4.54
N PHE A 116 18.40 1.08 -5.73
CA PHE A 116 17.86 2.41 -5.94
C PHE A 116 16.35 2.33 -6.16
N THR A 117 15.60 3.02 -5.32
CA THR A 117 14.15 3.16 -5.47
C THR A 117 13.83 4.43 -6.25
N PHE A 118 12.95 4.32 -7.23
CA PHE A 118 12.56 5.46 -8.07
C PHE A 118 11.07 5.44 -8.40
N ILE A 119 10.56 6.60 -8.78
CA ILE A 119 9.22 6.78 -9.34
C ILE A 119 9.36 7.26 -10.77
N ALA A 120 8.50 6.73 -11.64
CA ALA A 120 8.32 7.22 -12.99
C ALA A 120 6.85 7.04 -13.38
N ASP A 121 6.32 7.96 -14.19
CA ASP A 121 4.94 7.91 -14.70
C ASP A 121 4.80 6.93 -15.87
N SER A 122 5.86 6.78 -16.66
CA SER A 122 5.95 5.85 -17.79
C SER A 122 7.09 4.85 -17.60
N ARG A 123 7.15 3.86 -18.51
CA ARG A 123 8.26 2.90 -18.53
C ARG A 123 9.55 3.64 -18.90
N VAL A 124 10.57 3.52 -18.06
CA VAL A 124 11.88 4.13 -18.28
C VAL A 124 12.90 3.05 -18.62
N ASP A 125 13.67 3.23 -19.69
CA ASP A 125 14.83 2.38 -19.97
C ASP A 125 16.04 2.92 -19.20
N PHE A 126 16.46 2.20 -18.17
CA PHE A 126 17.56 2.57 -17.29
C PHE A 126 18.81 1.70 -17.48
N ARG A 127 18.91 0.93 -18.58
CA ARG A 127 20.04 0.01 -18.81
C ARG A 127 21.38 0.74 -18.83
N GLU A 128 21.44 1.90 -19.47
CA GLU A 128 22.65 2.72 -19.52
C GLU A 128 23.01 3.28 -18.14
N LEU A 129 22.02 3.79 -17.39
CA LEU A 129 22.21 4.24 -16.01
C LEU A 129 22.79 3.12 -15.13
N VAL A 130 22.26 1.90 -15.24
CA VAL A 130 22.76 0.74 -14.50
C VAL A 130 24.23 0.46 -14.84
N ARG A 131 24.64 0.55 -16.10
CA ARG A 131 26.05 0.38 -16.49
C ARG A 131 26.94 1.43 -15.84
N VAL A 132 26.57 2.70 -15.92
CA VAL A 132 27.34 3.81 -15.33
C VAL A 132 27.46 3.66 -13.81
N LEU A 133 26.38 3.29 -13.13
CA LEU A 133 26.38 3.06 -11.68
C LEU A 133 27.22 1.83 -11.31
N THR A 134 27.14 0.75 -12.08
CA THR A 134 27.92 -0.47 -11.82
C THR A 134 29.42 -0.21 -11.96
N THR A 135 29.84 0.55 -12.97
CA THR A 135 31.24 0.95 -13.15
C THR A 135 31.74 1.81 -11.99
N ASN A 136 30.92 2.74 -11.50
CA ASN A 136 31.31 3.64 -10.40
C ASN A 136 31.37 2.94 -9.04
N PHE A 137 30.37 2.12 -8.70
CA PHE A 137 30.27 1.50 -7.37
C PHE A 137 30.91 0.12 -7.29
N GLN A 138 31.26 -0.50 -8.43
CA GLN A 138 31.78 -1.87 -8.50
C GLN A 138 30.92 -2.90 -7.75
N LYS A 139 29.61 -2.66 -7.74
CA LYS A 139 28.59 -3.43 -7.02
C LYS A 139 27.43 -3.73 -7.94
N SER A 140 26.68 -4.77 -7.63
CA SER A 140 25.48 -5.11 -8.37
C SER A 140 24.37 -4.09 -8.08
N ILE A 141 23.85 -3.47 -9.14
CA ILE A 141 22.84 -2.40 -9.03
C ILE A 141 21.47 -2.95 -9.36
N ARG A 142 20.50 -2.71 -8.48
CA ARG A 142 19.09 -3.01 -8.69
C ARG A 142 18.29 -1.72 -8.70
N MET A 143 17.50 -1.53 -9.76
CA MET A 143 16.56 -0.43 -9.87
C MET A 143 15.16 -0.94 -9.51
N GLN A 144 14.53 -0.34 -8.51
CA GLN A 144 13.20 -0.72 -8.04
C GLN A 144 12.24 0.44 -8.25
N GLN A 145 11.24 0.24 -9.12
CA GLN A 145 10.16 1.20 -9.25
C GLN A 145 9.19 1.06 -8.07
N ILE A 146 8.83 2.18 -7.44
CA ILE A 146 7.79 2.25 -6.41
C ILE A 146 6.65 3.15 -6.89
N GLY A 147 5.45 2.97 -6.32
CA GLY A 147 4.33 3.85 -6.62
C GLY A 147 4.46 5.21 -5.92
N ILE A 148 3.84 6.25 -6.49
CA ILE A 148 3.75 7.59 -5.87
C ILE A 148 3.12 7.50 -4.46
N ARG A 149 2.19 6.55 -4.26
CA ARG A 149 1.56 6.32 -2.95
C ARG A 149 2.52 5.67 -1.94
N ASP A 150 3.44 4.82 -2.39
CA ASP A 150 4.47 4.21 -1.54
C ASP A 150 5.47 5.27 -1.07
N GLU A 151 5.86 6.21 -1.92
CA GLU A 151 6.65 7.38 -1.50
C GLU A 151 5.92 8.19 -0.43
N ALA A 152 4.64 8.51 -0.65
CA ALA A 152 3.84 9.24 0.33
C ALA A 152 3.73 8.49 1.68
N LYS A 153 3.70 7.14 1.65
CA LYS A 153 3.72 6.31 2.87
C LYS A 153 5.05 6.44 3.61
N VAL A 154 6.18 6.36 2.90
CA VAL A 154 7.52 6.44 3.48
C VAL A 154 7.80 7.83 4.05
N ILE A 155 7.56 8.89 3.28
CA ILE A 155 7.74 10.28 3.73
C ILE A 155 6.77 10.58 4.88
N GLY A 156 5.54 10.08 4.79
CA GLY A 156 4.47 10.45 5.70
C GLY A 156 3.92 11.85 5.40
N GLY A 157 3.08 12.34 6.30
CA GLY A 157 2.44 13.64 6.17
C GLY A 157 1.02 13.66 6.69
N VAL A 158 0.31 14.72 6.34
CA VAL A 158 -1.06 14.98 6.78
C VAL A 158 -1.97 15.05 5.55
N GLY A 159 -3.10 14.34 5.60
CA GLY A 159 -4.11 14.38 4.55
C GLY A 159 -4.95 15.66 4.61
N VAL A 160 -5.79 15.88 3.59
CA VAL A 160 -6.73 17.01 3.54
C VAL A 160 -7.69 17.08 4.72
N CYS A 161 -7.88 15.95 5.43
CA CYS A 161 -8.70 15.86 6.64
C CYS A 161 -7.95 16.25 7.94
N GLY A 162 -6.69 16.71 7.85
CA GLY A 162 -5.88 17.08 9.02
C GLY A 162 -5.31 15.90 9.82
N ARG A 163 -5.53 14.66 9.37
CA ARG A 163 -5.01 13.44 10.01
C ARG A 163 -3.80 12.88 9.27
N GLU A 164 -3.01 12.03 9.94
CA GLU A 164 -1.92 11.30 9.30
C GLU A 164 -2.41 10.51 8.07
N LEU A 165 -1.56 10.40 7.04
CA LEU A 165 -1.91 9.71 5.80
C LEU A 165 -2.43 8.28 6.04
N CYS A 166 -3.59 7.97 5.47
CA CYS A 166 -4.24 6.68 5.64
C CYS A 166 -3.41 5.51 5.09
N CYS A 167 -2.58 5.73 4.06
CA CYS A 167 -1.65 4.73 3.53
C CYS A 167 -0.52 4.35 4.51
N ARG A 168 -0.26 5.18 5.51
CA ARG A 168 0.75 4.94 6.55
C ARG A 168 0.14 4.33 7.80
N LYS A 169 -1.01 4.86 8.25
CA LYS A 169 -1.64 4.48 9.51
C LYS A 169 -2.65 3.33 9.41
N VAL A 170 -3.50 3.34 8.38
CA VAL A 170 -4.70 2.48 8.33
C VAL A 170 -4.50 1.32 7.37
N LEU A 171 -4.05 1.60 6.15
CA LEU A 171 -3.85 0.58 5.13
C LEU A 171 -2.45 -0.01 5.21
N LYS A 172 -2.34 -1.24 5.71
CA LYS A 172 -1.08 -2.00 5.67
C LYS A 172 -0.71 -2.41 4.24
N VAL A 173 -1.68 -2.92 3.49
CA VAL A 173 -1.53 -3.32 2.08
C VAL A 173 -2.23 -2.31 1.19
N LEU A 174 -1.47 -1.70 0.27
CA LEU A 174 -1.99 -0.71 -0.66
C LEU A 174 -2.59 -1.42 -1.87
N THR A 175 -3.91 -1.33 -2.02
CA THR A 175 -4.63 -1.81 -3.19
C THR A 175 -4.76 -0.73 -4.25
N ASN A 176 -4.91 -1.16 -5.51
CA ASN A 176 -5.19 -0.24 -6.60
C ASN A 176 -6.62 0.33 -6.43
N ILE A 177 -6.74 1.66 -6.42
CA ILE A 177 -8.01 2.36 -6.25
C ILE A 177 -8.44 2.85 -7.62
N ARG A 178 -9.56 2.29 -8.10
CA ARG A 178 -10.14 2.62 -9.40
C ARG A 178 -11.39 3.48 -9.19
N SER A 179 -11.88 4.03 -10.30
CA SER A 179 -13.07 4.88 -10.33
C SER A 179 -14.36 4.14 -9.96
N ASP A 180 -14.37 2.80 -10.00
CA ASP A 180 -15.48 1.97 -9.55
C ASP A 180 -15.84 2.22 -8.06
N LEU A 181 -14.85 2.47 -7.21
CA LEU A 181 -15.08 2.78 -5.80
C LEU A 181 -15.74 4.14 -5.59
N VAL A 182 -15.45 5.11 -6.47
CA VAL A 182 -16.13 6.42 -6.45
C VAL A 182 -17.61 6.26 -6.76
N LYS A 183 -17.94 5.41 -7.75
CA LYS A 183 -19.33 5.08 -8.11
C LYS A 183 -20.06 4.33 -6.99
N LEU A 184 -19.40 3.34 -6.40
CA LEU A 184 -19.93 2.57 -5.28
C LEU A 184 -20.33 3.47 -4.10
N GLN A 185 -19.58 4.54 -3.87
CA GLN A 185 -19.81 5.49 -2.79
C GLN A 185 -20.65 6.71 -3.19
N GLN A 186 -21.19 6.75 -4.42
CA GLN A 186 -22.03 7.85 -4.91
C GLN A 186 -21.32 9.23 -4.89
N LEU A 187 -20.01 9.24 -5.16
CA LEU A 187 -19.17 10.45 -5.13
C LEU A 187 -18.81 10.98 -6.53
N GLU A 188 -19.51 10.52 -7.57
CA GLU A 188 -19.24 10.85 -8.99
C GLU A 188 -19.42 12.34 -9.29
N ASN A 189 -20.25 13.03 -8.51
CA ASN A 189 -20.49 14.46 -8.62
C ASN A 189 -19.40 15.32 -7.97
N LYS A 190 -18.38 14.73 -7.34
CA LYS A 190 -17.27 15.46 -6.73
C LYS A 190 -16.16 15.69 -7.76
N THR A 191 -15.47 16.81 -7.63
CA THR A 191 -14.32 17.14 -8.46
C THR A 191 -13.14 16.20 -8.17
N SER A 192 -12.27 16.01 -9.17
CA SER A 192 -11.07 15.17 -9.04
C SER A 192 -10.19 15.58 -7.85
N ASP A 193 -10.03 16.89 -7.62
CA ASP A 193 -9.22 17.41 -6.51
C ASP A 193 -9.76 16.99 -5.14
N ARG A 194 -11.08 16.95 -5.00
CA ARG A 194 -11.75 16.49 -3.76
C ARG A 194 -11.71 14.99 -3.57
N LEU A 195 -11.40 14.21 -4.60
CA LEU A 195 -11.27 12.75 -4.56
C LEU A 195 -9.81 12.30 -4.47
N SER A 196 -8.88 13.21 -4.73
CA SER A 196 -7.45 12.96 -4.75
C SER A 196 -6.85 13.14 -3.35
N GLY A 197 -5.98 12.19 -2.97
CA GLY A 197 -5.16 12.33 -1.76
C GLY A 197 -3.94 13.20 -2.02
N ALA A 198 -3.13 13.43 -0.97
CA ALA A 198 -1.88 14.19 -1.05
C ALA A 198 -0.87 13.64 -2.09
N CYS A 199 -1.00 12.36 -2.47
CA CYS A 199 -0.19 11.72 -3.50
C CYS A 199 -0.69 11.93 -4.94
N GLY A 200 -1.74 12.74 -5.15
CA GLY A 200 -2.33 13.00 -6.48
C GLY A 200 -3.16 11.83 -7.06
N ARG A 201 -3.23 10.70 -6.36
CA ARG A 201 -4.12 9.57 -6.71
C ARG A 201 -5.38 9.57 -5.85
N LEU A 202 -6.39 8.82 -6.28
CA LEU A 202 -7.63 8.62 -5.52
C LEU A 202 -7.37 8.24 -4.04
N MET A 203 -8.20 8.79 -3.15
CA MET A 203 -8.05 8.68 -1.70
C MET A 203 -8.10 7.23 -1.20
N CYS A 204 -7.23 6.93 -0.24
CA CYS A 204 -7.15 5.63 0.43
C CYS A 204 -8.44 5.27 1.21
N CYS A 205 -9.19 6.26 1.68
CA CYS A 205 -10.47 6.04 2.37
C CYS A 205 -11.47 5.29 1.49
N LEU A 206 -11.44 5.52 0.17
CA LEU A 206 -12.33 4.83 -0.78
C LEU A 206 -12.12 3.31 -0.75
N ALA A 207 -10.87 2.86 -0.61
CA ALA A 207 -10.55 1.45 -0.47
C ALA A 207 -10.90 0.91 0.92
N TYR A 208 -10.64 1.69 1.96
CA TYR A 208 -10.93 1.29 3.34
C TYR A 208 -12.42 1.03 3.56
N GLU A 209 -13.29 1.92 3.06
CA GLU A 209 -14.74 1.85 3.27
C GLU A 209 -15.44 0.91 2.28
N LYS A 210 -14.73 0.40 1.25
CA LYS A 210 -15.29 -0.41 0.17
C LYS A 210 -16.19 -1.54 0.66
N ASN A 211 -15.73 -2.32 1.64
CA ASN A 211 -16.45 -3.49 2.11
C ASN A 211 -17.73 -3.09 2.85
N THR A 212 -17.65 -2.07 3.71
CA THR A 212 -18.81 -1.49 4.40
C THR A 212 -19.88 -1.01 3.40
N TYR A 213 -19.48 -0.27 2.37
CA TYR A 213 -20.42 0.17 1.34
C TYR A 213 -21.03 -1.00 0.56
N LYS A 214 -20.25 -2.04 0.25
CA LYS A 214 -20.77 -3.25 -0.41
C LYS A 214 -21.81 -3.95 0.45
N GLU A 215 -21.58 -4.07 1.74
CA GLU A 215 -22.52 -4.69 2.68
C GLU A 215 -23.79 -3.88 2.82
N CYS A 216 -23.65 -2.57 3.03
CA CYS A 216 -24.79 -1.65 3.13
C CYS A 216 -25.62 -1.62 1.84
N SER A 217 -24.99 -1.76 0.67
CA SER A 217 -25.66 -1.78 -0.65
C SER A 217 -26.49 -3.05 -0.90
N LYS A 218 -26.30 -4.13 -0.12
CA LYS A 218 -27.08 -5.36 -0.28
C LYS A 218 -28.56 -5.11 0.07
N GLY A 219 -29.42 -5.44 -0.90
CA GLY A 219 -30.88 -5.34 -0.76
C GLY A 219 -31.45 -3.93 -0.91
N ILE A 220 -30.65 -2.94 -1.32
CA ILE A 220 -31.16 -1.60 -1.65
C ILE A 220 -31.77 -1.65 -3.07
N PRO A 221 -33.02 -1.21 -3.25
CA PRO A 221 -33.63 -1.04 -4.58
C PRO A 221 -32.82 -0.13 -5.51
N GLN A 222 -32.92 -0.33 -6.82
CA GLN A 222 -32.26 0.52 -7.80
C GLN A 222 -32.99 1.85 -8.01
N LEU A 223 -32.27 2.85 -8.55
CA LEU A 223 -32.89 4.12 -8.93
C LEU A 223 -33.92 3.86 -10.04
N GLY A 224 -35.12 4.43 -9.91
CA GLY A 224 -36.23 4.23 -10.84
C GLY A 224 -37.07 2.98 -10.57
N GLU A 225 -36.69 2.14 -9.61
CA GLU A 225 -37.49 0.96 -9.24
C GLU A 225 -38.78 1.38 -8.51
N GLN A 226 -39.89 0.70 -8.82
CA GLN A 226 -41.15 0.89 -8.11
C GLN A 226 -41.19 -0.01 -6.88
N ILE A 227 -41.38 0.58 -5.72
CA ILE A 227 -41.46 -0.14 -4.45
C ILE A 227 -42.81 0.11 -3.78
N LYS A 228 -43.26 -0.88 -3.01
CA LYS A 228 -44.39 -0.74 -2.09
C LYS A 228 -43.85 -0.46 -0.69
N TYR A 229 -44.41 0.52 -0.02
CA TYR A 229 -44.10 0.85 1.36
C TYR A 229 -45.36 1.44 2.02
N ASP A 230 -45.69 1.03 3.25
CA ASP A 230 -46.86 1.51 4.01
C ASP A 230 -48.16 1.58 3.17
N ASN A 231 -48.48 0.52 2.41
CA ASN A 231 -49.61 0.42 1.48
C ASN A 231 -49.63 1.43 0.30
N LYS A 232 -48.58 2.23 0.13
CA LYS A 232 -48.38 3.14 -0.99
C LYS A 232 -47.41 2.56 -2.01
N LYS A 233 -47.52 3.04 -3.25
CA LYS A 233 -46.57 2.76 -4.34
C LYS A 233 -45.82 4.03 -4.68
N GLY A 234 -44.52 3.93 -4.85
CA GLY A 234 -43.71 5.05 -5.31
C GLY A 234 -42.43 4.62 -6.02
N VAL A 235 -41.78 5.58 -6.65
CA VAL A 235 -40.56 5.37 -7.44
C VAL A 235 -39.34 5.85 -6.65
N VAL A 236 -38.28 5.04 -6.62
CA VAL A 236 -37.03 5.40 -5.94
C VAL A 236 -36.30 6.49 -6.71
N ILE A 237 -36.14 7.66 -6.09
CA ILE A 237 -35.45 8.82 -6.67
C ILE A 237 -34.02 8.99 -6.18
N ALA A 238 -33.71 8.52 -4.98
CA ALA A 238 -32.37 8.59 -4.41
C ALA A 238 -32.14 7.43 -3.44
N ARG A 239 -30.87 7.04 -3.29
CA ARG A 239 -30.43 5.98 -2.39
C ARG A 239 -29.44 6.55 -1.40
N HIS A 240 -29.60 6.21 -0.13
CA HIS A 240 -28.67 6.52 0.95
C HIS A 240 -28.05 5.22 1.44
N ILE A 241 -26.92 4.82 0.85
CA ILE A 241 -26.32 3.50 1.09
C ILE A 241 -25.99 3.30 2.58
N LEU A 242 -25.30 4.26 3.20
CA LEU A 242 -24.86 4.14 4.60
C LEU A 242 -26.03 4.11 5.60
N LYS A 243 -27.11 4.84 5.33
CA LYS A 243 -28.32 4.82 6.16
C LYS A 243 -29.22 3.61 5.88
N ARG A 244 -28.90 2.81 4.85
CA ARG A 244 -29.78 1.75 4.34
C ARG A 244 -31.21 2.26 4.13
N ALA A 245 -31.34 3.42 3.48
CA ALA A 245 -32.62 4.07 3.22
C ALA A 245 -32.72 4.54 1.76
N VAL A 246 -33.94 4.66 1.27
CA VAL A 246 -34.27 5.16 -0.08
C VAL A 246 -35.23 6.33 0.03
N ARG A 247 -35.07 7.33 -0.84
CA ARG A 247 -36.10 8.37 -1.02
C ARG A 247 -37.01 7.95 -2.14
N VAL A 248 -38.30 7.93 -1.84
CA VAL A 248 -39.36 7.47 -2.74
C VAL A 248 -40.26 8.65 -3.06
N LYS A 249 -40.61 8.81 -4.33
CA LYS A 249 -41.62 9.77 -4.76
C LYS A 249 -42.94 9.05 -4.99
N ASP A 250 -43.97 9.45 -4.25
CA ASP A 250 -45.33 8.94 -4.40
C ASP A 250 -46.02 9.50 -5.65
N GLN A 251 -47.18 8.92 -5.99
CA GLN A 251 -48.04 9.40 -7.07
C GLN A 251 -48.53 10.84 -6.85
N GLU A 252 -48.64 11.28 -5.60
CA GLU A 252 -49.00 12.65 -5.19
C GLU A 252 -47.80 13.62 -5.22
N GLY A 253 -46.60 13.14 -5.56
CA GLY A 253 -45.39 13.95 -5.64
C GLY A 253 -44.66 14.18 -4.31
N LEU A 254 -45.19 13.69 -3.20
CA LEU A 254 -44.53 13.68 -1.89
C LEU A 254 -43.27 12.81 -1.92
N ILE A 255 -42.19 13.32 -1.31
CA ILE A 255 -40.91 12.62 -1.19
C ILE A 255 -40.76 12.13 0.24
N THR A 256 -40.73 10.82 0.43
CA THR A 256 -40.60 10.17 1.74
C THR A 256 -39.29 9.39 1.82
N GLU A 257 -38.60 9.45 2.96
CA GLU A 257 -37.42 8.61 3.23
C GLU A 257 -37.88 7.32 3.92
N VAL A 258 -37.58 6.17 3.30
CA VAL A 258 -38.00 4.85 3.73
C VAL A 258 -36.77 4.00 4.04
N GLU A 259 -36.69 3.47 5.25
CA GLU A 259 -35.65 2.52 5.65
C GLU A 259 -35.92 1.13 5.07
N ILE A 260 -34.87 0.45 4.62
CA ILE A 260 -35.01 -0.86 3.95
C ILE A 260 -35.58 -1.93 4.87
N ASP A 261 -35.30 -1.85 6.16
CA ASP A 261 -35.82 -2.80 7.14
C ASP A 261 -37.36 -2.75 7.24
N LYS A 262 -37.97 -1.62 6.84
CA LYS A 262 -39.44 -1.46 6.77
C LYS A 262 -40.04 -1.92 5.45
N LEU A 263 -39.24 -2.14 4.40
CA LEU A 263 -39.71 -2.65 3.10
C LEU A 263 -39.93 -4.18 3.09
N ARG A 264 -39.40 -4.90 4.09
CA ARG A 264 -39.45 -6.37 4.18
C ARG A 264 -40.69 -6.91 4.93
N LYS A 265 -41.70 -6.09 5.20
CA LYS A 265 -42.98 -6.52 5.80
C LYS A 265 -44.12 -6.46 4.79
#